data_AF-R7NJ76-F1
#
_entry.id   AF-R7NJ76-F1
#
_cell.length_a   1.000
_cell.length_b   1.000
_cell.length_c   1.000
_cell.angle_alpha   90.00
_cell.angle_beta   90.00
_cell.angle_gamma   90.00
#
_symmetry.space_group_name_H-M   'P 1'
#
loop_
_entity.id
_entity.type
_entity.pdbx_description
1 polymer ?
#
loop_
_entity_poly.entity_id
_entity_poly.type
_entity_poly.pdbx_seq_one_letter_code
_entity_poly.pdbx_strand_id
1 'polypeptide(L)' 'MEIQKYQEKIFEDIKYFNENNEEYWEARELMKVLLYSKWSNFKKVIALGQSYFAVWEVEN' A
#
# COMPACT_ATOMS: atom_id res chain seq x y z
N MET A 1 -19.51 -8.40 17.31
CA MET A 1 -18.31 -8.80 16.55
C MET A 1 -17.55 -7.52 16.24
N GLU A 2 -16.52 -7.20 17.02
CA GLU A 2 -15.61 -6.09 16.74
C GLU A 2 -14.55 -6.57 15.75
N ILE A 3 -14.72 -6.27 14.47
CA ILE A 3 -13.65 -6.45 13.46
C ILE A 3 -12.98 -5.10 13.13
N GLN A 4 -13.48 -3.97 13.64
CA GLN A 4 -13.30 -2.69 12.93
C GLN A 4 -12.24 -1.72 13.45
N LYS A 5 -11.53 -1.97 14.56
CA LYS A 5 -10.54 -1.00 15.09
C LYS A 5 -9.07 -1.36 14.93
N TYR A 6 -8.76 -2.60 14.56
CA TYR A 6 -7.37 -3.07 14.54
C TYR A 6 -6.65 -2.78 13.22
N GLN A 7 -7.37 -2.53 12.12
CA GLN A 7 -6.75 -2.31 10.80
C GLN A 7 -6.35 -0.86 10.54
N GLU A 8 -7.17 0.12 10.96
CA GLU A 8 -6.93 1.54 10.61
C GLU A 8 -5.61 2.08 11.17
N LYS A 9 -5.25 1.74 12.42
CA LYS A 9 -3.98 2.22 12.98
C LYS A 9 -2.75 1.68 12.24
N ILE A 10 -2.79 0.44 11.75
CA ILE A 10 -1.59 -0.22 11.23
C ILE A 10 -1.09 0.43 9.94
N PHE A 11 -1.99 0.89 9.06
CA PHE A 11 -1.59 1.57 7.83
C PHE A 11 -1.20 3.03 8.06
N GLU A 12 -1.88 3.73 8.97
CA GLU A 12 -1.52 5.10 9.36
C GLU A 12 -0.14 5.16 10.04
N ASP A 13 0.20 4.14 10.83
CA ASP A 13 1.50 4.04 11.53
C ASP A 13 2.70 3.92 10.57
N ILE A 14 2.49 3.50 9.32
CA ILE A 14 3.53 3.36 8.28
C ILE A 14 3.29 4.29 7.08
N LYS A 15 2.47 5.32 7.25
CA LYS A 15 2.19 6.32 6.22
C LYS A 15 3.27 7.39 6.20
N TYR A 16 3.70 7.76 5.00
CA TYR A 16 4.68 8.81 4.76
C TYR A 16 4.11 9.90 3.86
N PHE A 17 4.73 11.07 3.90
CA PHE A 17 4.45 12.18 3.01
C PHE A 17 5.72 12.52 2.23
N ASN A 18 5.60 12.71 0.92
CA ASN A 18 6.72 13.13 0.09
C ASN A 18 6.90 14.66 0.13
N GLU A 19 7.85 15.19 -0.63
CA GLU A 19 8.12 16.63 -0.71
C GLU A 19 6.91 17.45 -1.20
N ASN A 20 5.99 16.81 -1.94
CA ASN A 20 4.75 17.41 -2.43
C ASN A 20 3.57 17.25 -1.45
N ASN A 21 3.82 16.72 -0.25
CA ASN A 21 2.80 16.38 0.74
C ASN A 21 1.78 15.33 0.25
N GLU A 22 2.19 14.46 -0.66
CA GLU A 22 1.39 13.32 -1.13
C GLU A 22 1.65 12.10 -0.25
N GLU A 23 0.58 11.38 0.07
CA GLU A 23 0.63 10.18 0.91
C GLU A 23 1.22 9.00 0.14
N TYR A 24 2.15 8.28 0.78
CA TYR A 24 2.69 7.04 0.24
C TYR A 24 3.06 6.04 1.35
N TRP A 25 3.25 4.79 0.94
CA TRP A 25 3.69 3.69 1.79
C TRP A 25 4.91 3.01 1.20
N GLU A 26 5.91 2.76 2.04
CA GLU A 26 7.09 2.00 1.65
C GLU A 26 6.74 0.52 1.41
N ALA A 27 7.11 0.00 0.24
CA ALA A 27 6.72 -1.35 -0.19
C ALA A 27 7.21 -2.45 0.78
N ARG A 28 8.34 -2.25 1.46
CA ARG A 28 8.89 -3.21 2.43
C ARG A 28 8.09 -3.27 3.74
N GLU A 29 7.49 -2.16 4.15
CA GLU A 29 6.68 -2.09 5.37
C GLU A 29 5.25 -2.54 5.08
N LEU A 30 4.71 -2.09 3.95
CA LEU A 30 3.40 -2.50 3.47
C LEU A 30 3.30 -4.03 3.31
N MET A 31 4.35 -4.69 2.83
CA MET A 31 4.42 -6.16 2.75
C MET A 31 4.21 -6.85 4.11
N LYS A 32 4.77 -6.29 5.18
CA LYS A 32 4.69 -6.87 6.54
C LYS A 32 3.29 -6.71 7.11
N VAL A 33 2.69 -5.53 6.94
CA VAL A 33 1.32 -5.23 7.38
C VAL A 33 0.30 -6.12 6.67
N LEU A 34 0.53 -6.42 5.40
CA LEU A 34 -0.27 -7.33 4.61
C LEU A 34 0.10 -8.82 4.80
N LEU A 35 0.97 -9.13 5.78
CA LEU A 35 1.33 -10.49 6.20
C LEU A 35 1.94 -11.37 5.09
N TYR A 36 2.58 -10.76 4.10
CA TYR A 36 3.31 -11.51 3.08
C TYR A 36 4.63 -12.00 3.67
N SER A 37 4.88 -13.31 3.58
CA SER A 37 6.13 -13.93 4.05
C SER A 37 7.26 -13.91 3.01
N LYS A 38 6.94 -13.71 1.73
CA LYS A 38 7.92 -13.73 0.61
C LYS A 38 7.74 -12.52 -0.30
N TRP A 39 8.84 -11.81 -0.57
CA TRP A 39 8.85 -10.63 -1.44
C TRP A 39 8.33 -10.93 -2.85
N SER A 40 8.65 -12.11 -3.39
CA SER A 40 8.20 -12.52 -4.73
C SER A 40 6.68 -12.56 -4.88
N ASN A 41 5.95 -12.90 -3.83
CA ASN A 41 4.49 -12.91 -3.86
C ASN A 41 3.93 -11.49 -3.82
N PHE A 42 4.53 -10.62 -3.00
CA PHE A 42 4.09 -9.23 -2.86
C PHE A 42 4.36 -8.38 -4.11
N LYS A 43 5.42 -8.67 -4.88
CA LYS A 43 5.70 -8.00 -6.16
C LYS A 43 4.50 -7.98 -7.13
N LYS A 44 3.63 -9.01 -7.08
CA LYS A 44 2.43 -9.07 -7.94
C LYS A 44 1.41 -7.99 -7.55
N VAL A 45 1.26 -7.71 -6.26
CA VAL A 45 0.35 -6.67 -5.74
C VAL A 45 0.85 -5.29 -6.15
N ILE A 46 2.16 -5.04 -6.03
CA ILE A 46 2.77 -3.79 -6.48
C ILE A 46 2.53 -3.56 -7.98
N ALA A 47 2.80 -4.58 -8.79
CA ALA A 47 2.60 -4.50 -10.24
C ALA A 47 1.13 -4.23 -10.60
N LEU A 48 0.19 -4.84 -9.88
CA LEU A 48 -1.23 -4.59 -10.06
C LEU A 48 -1.57 -3.12 -9.74
N GLY A 49 -1.13 -2.60 -8.60
CA GLY A 49 -1.35 -1.20 -8.22
C GLY A 49 -0.80 -0.21 -9.25
N GLN A 50 0.41 -0.46 -9.76
CA GLN A 50 1.02 0.35 -10.82
C GLN A 50 0.23 0.30 -12.13
N SER A 51 -0.29 -0.87 -12.51
CA SER A 51 -1.09 -0.99 -13.74
C SER A 51 -2.40 -0.21 -13.65
N TYR A 52 -3.07 -0.20 -12.49
CA TYR A 52 -4.29 0.58 -12.31
C TYR A 52 -4.03 2.09 -12.36
N PHE A 53 -2.94 2.55 -11.75
CA PHE A 53 -2.56 3.96 -11.80
C PHE A 53 -2.27 4.42 -13.24
N ALA A 54 -1.53 3.61 -14.01
CA ALA A 54 -1.23 3.92 -15.41
C ALA A 54 -2.48 3.98 -16.31
N VAL A 55 -3.51 3.18 -16.01
CA VAL A 55 -4.81 3.28 -16.70
C VAL A 55 -5.54 4.55 -16.29
N TRP A 56 -5.53 4.89 -15.00
CA TRP A 56 -6.24 6.05 -14.46
C TRP A 56 -5.69 7.39 -14.99
N GLU A 57 -4.36 7.53 -15.17
CA GLU A 57 -3.71 8.71 -15.77
C GLU A 57 -4.01 8.91 -17.27
N VAL A 58 -4.36 7.84 -17.99
CA VAL A 58 -4.70 7.93 -19.41
C VAL A 58 -6.17 8.30 -19.60
N GLU A 59 -7.01 7.92 -18.65
CA GLU A 59 -8.47 8.11 -18.71
C GLU A 59 -8.96 9.40 -18.03
N ASN A 60 -8.13 10.08 -17.23
CA ASN A 60 -8.46 11.33 -16.51
C ASN A 60 -7.35 12.37 -16.63
#